data_AF-A0A4S0QE23-F1
#
_entry.id   AF-A0A4S0QE23-F1
#
_cell.length_a   1.000
_cell.length_b   1.000
_cell.length_c   1.000
_cell.angle_alpha   90.00
_cell.angle_beta   90.00
_cell.angle_gamma   90.00
#
_symmetry.space_group_name_H-M   'P 1'
#
loop_
_entity.id
_entity.type
_entity.pdbx_description
1 polymer ?
#
loop_
_entity_poly.entity_id
_entity_poly.type
_entity_poly.pdbx_seq_one_letter_code
_entity_poly.pdbx_strand_id
1 'polypeptide(L)'
;GRNTLTVSASPDENLKSLQWALARTTNYTGVMNYMGARFSADASAMEPFMAELGKRGLAYVDDGSSSRSVAPDLALKDGVPFVAGDTAIDAVQDRGEILKKL
;
A
#
# COMPACT_ATOMS: atom_id res chain seq x y z
N GLY A 1 -12.88 -6.63 2.20
CA GLY A 1 -12.90 -7.54 3.36
C GLY A 1 -13.27 -6.76 4.62
N ARG A 2 -13.41 -7.43 5.78
CA ARG A 2 -13.86 -6.77 7.03
C ARG A 2 -12.90 -5.68 7.56
N ASN A 3 -11.59 -5.84 7.33
CA ASN A 3 -10.56 -4.89 7.76
C ASN A 3 -9.93 -4.15 6.57
N THR A 4 -10.73 -3.88 5.54
CA THR A 4 -10.28 -3.05 4.41
C THR A 4 -10.21 -1.60 4.87
N LEU A 5 -9.07 -0.95 4.62
CA LEU A 5 -8.91 0.48 4.85
C LEU A 5 -9.72 1.24 3.79
N THR A 6 -10.49 2.26 4.21
CA THR A 6 -11.39 3.00 3.32
C THR A 6 -11.28 4.50 3.54
N VAL A 7 -11.53 5.28 2.49
CA VAL A 7 -11.55 6.75 2.57
C VAL A 7 -12.73 7.30 3.39
N SER A 8 -13.76 6.49 3.62
CA SER A 8 -14.92 6.86 4.45
C SER A 8 -14.72 6.59 5.93
N ALA A 9 -13.77 5.72 6.28
CA ALA A 9 -13.45 5.41 7.67
C ALA A 9 -12.62 6.54 8.29
N SER A 10 -12.79 6.75 9.59
CA SER A 10 -11.94 7.67 10.33
C SER A 10 -10.47 7.19 10.35
N PRO A 11 -9.50 8.09 10.56
CA PRO A 11 -8.09 7.72 10.69
C PRO A 11 -7.87 6.60 11.73
N ASP A 12 -8.53 6.67 12.87
CA ASP A 12 -8.40 5.68 13.95
C ASP A 12 -8.94 4.29 13.56
N GLU A 13 -10.04 4.24 12.81
CA GLU A 13 -10.60 2.98 12.31
C GLU A 13 -9.68 2.33 11.26
N ASN A 14 -9.10 3.14 10.37
CA ASN A 14 -8.11 2.68 9.40
C ASN A 14 -6.84 2.18 10.11
N LEU A 15 -6.34 2.90 11.12
CA LEU A 15 -5.20 2.49 11.92
C LEU A 15 -5.47 1.19 12.67
N LYS A 16 -6.66 1.02 13.27
CA LYS A 16 -7.06 -0.23 13.91
C LYS A 16 -7.09 -1.40 12.92
N SER A 17 -7.59 -1.15 11.71
CA SER A 17 -7.61 -2.15 10.63
C SER A 17 -6.21 -2.51 10.15
N LEU A 18 -5.32 -1.52 10.02
CA LEU A 18 -3.90 -1.71 9.72
C LEU A 18 -3.21 -2.55 10.80
N GLN A 19 -3.34 -2.16 12.06
CA GLN A 19 -2.76 -2.89 13.19
C GLN A 19 -3.27 -4.33 13.27
N TRP A 20 -4.56 -4.54 13.01
CA TRP A 20 -5.11 -5.88 12.90
C TRP A 20 -4.41 -6.68 11.80
N ALA A 21 -4.18 -6.11 10.62
CA ALA A 21 -3.50 -6.78 9.51
C ALA A 21 -2.02 -7.07 9.84
N LEU A 22 -1.31 -6.09 10.41
CA LEU A 22 0.08 -6.20 10.85
C LEU A 22 0.28 -7.27 11.94
N ALA A 23 -0.74 -7.53 12.76
CA ALA A 23 -0.70 -8.56 13.80
C ALA A 23 -0.92 -9.99 13.28
N ARG A 24 -1.27 -10.18 12.00
CA ARG A 24 -1.55 -11.50 11.41
C ARG A 24 -0.30 -12.32 11.11
N THR A 25 0.84 -11.66 10.99
CA THR A 25 2.13 -12.27 10.65
C THR A 25 3.25 -11.46 11.31
N THR A 26 4.49 -11.92 11.24
CA THR A 26 5.67 -11.26 11.80
C THR A 26 6.84 -11.32 10.81
N ASN A 27 7.95 -10.66 11.12
CA ASN A 27 9.20 -10.68 10.35
C ASN A 27 9.09 -10.08 8.93
N TYR A 28 8.07 -9.26 8.68
CA TYR A 28 7.95 -8.48 7.45
C TYR A 28 8.78 -7.19 7.54
N THR A 29 9.25 -6.71 6.40
CA THR A 29 10.03 -5.46 6.27
C THR A 29 9.19 -4.28 5.76
N GLY A 30 7.97 -4.54 5.31
CA GLY A 30 7.08 -3.54 4.74
C GLY A 30 5.70 -4.10 4.46
N VAL A 31 4.84 -3.25 3.91
CA VAL A 31 3.50 -3.60 3.46
C VAL A 31 3.31 -3.20 2.00
N MET A 32 2.44 -3.92 1.30
CA MET A 32 2.01 -3.56 -0.04
C MET A 32 0.51 -3.36 -0.09
N ASN A 33 0.03 -2.53 -1.00
CA ASN A 33 -1.40 -2.45 -1.24
C ASN A 33 -1.91 -3.71 -1.97
N TYR A 34 -3.17 -4.02 -1.70
CA TYR A 34 -3.94 -4.99 -2.48
C TYR A 34 -5.16 -4.25 -3.00
N MET A 35 -5.18 -3.95 -4.31
CA MET A 35 -6.06 -2.95 -4.89
C MET A 35 -5.85 -1.57 -4.22
N GLY A 36 -6.93 -0.83 -3.92
CA GLY A 36 -6.83 0.37 -3.10
C GLY A 36 -6.51 1.64 -3.87
N ALA A 37 -6.68 1.67 -5.20
CA ALA A 37 -6.41 2.86 -6.03
C ALA A 37 -7.12 4.15 -5.55
N ARG A 38 -8.31 4.01 -4.95
CA ARG A 38 -9.03 5.15 -4.34
C ARG A 38 -8.39 5.60 -3.01
N PHE A 39 -7.93 4.64 -2.20
CA PHE A 39 -7.29 4.93 -0.92
C PHE A 39 -5.91 5.58 -1.14
N SER A 40 -5.11 5.03 -2.06
CA SER A 40 -3.78 5.57 -2.38
C SER A 40 -3.81 6.95 -3.02
N ALA A 41 -4.92 7.36 -3.63
CA ALA A 41 -5.10 8.70 -4.19
C ALA A 41 -5.70 9.73 -3.21
N ASP A 42 -6.09 9.32 -1.99
CA ASP A 42 -6.71 10.20 -1.00
C ASP A 42 -5.68 10.60 0.07
N ALA A 43 -5.20 11.84 0.01
CA ALA A 43 -4.18 12.32 0.95
C ALA A 43 -4.62 12.25 2.41
N SER A 44 -5.90 12.54 2.70
CA SER A 44 -6.41 12.56 4.07
C SER A 44 -6.46 11.17 4.72
N ALA A 45 -6.73 10.14 3.91
CA ALA A 45 -6.71 8.75 4.36
C ALA A 45 -5.29 8.18 4.38
N MET A 46 -4.45 8.57 3.42
CA MET A 46 -3.12 8.02 3.20
C MET A 46 -2.06 8.59 4.16
N GLU A 47 -2.21 9.84 4.59
CA GLU A 47 -1.30 10.51 5.52
C GLU A 47 -1.17 9.82 6.89
N PRO A 48 -2.25 9.52 7.64
CA PRO A 48 -2.13 8.82 8.92
C PRO A 48 -1.60 7.39 8.76
N PHE A 49 -1.89 6.74 7.63
CA PHE A 49 -1.33 5.43 7.32
C PHE A 49 0.19 5.51 7.14
N MET A 50 0.67 6.46 6.34
CA MET A 50 2.09 6.57 6.01
C MET A 50 2.90 6.96 7.25
N ALA A 51 2.38 7.89 8.05
CA ALA A 51 2.97 8.26 9.33
C ALA A 51 3.11 7.07 10.30
N GLU A 52 2.13 6.15 10.31
CA GLU A 52 2.19 4.94 11.14
C GLU A 52 3.25 3.95 10.63
N LEU A 53 3.43 3.81 9.31
CA LEU A 53 4.51 3.01 8.75
C LEU A 53 5.88 3.59 9.10
N GLY A 54 6.04 4.92 8.99
CA GLY A 54 7.27 5.62 9.34
C GLY A 54 7.66 5.41 10.80
N LYS A 55 6.71 5.55 11.72
CA LYS A 55 6.92 5.26 13.17
C LYS A 55 7.38 3.83 13.43
N ARG A 56 6.96 2.87 12.60
CA ARG A 56 7.30 1.45 12.74
C ARG A 56 8.55 1.04 11.95
N GLY A 57 9.15 1.95 11.19
CA GLY A 57 10.29 1.64 10.31
C GLY A 57 9.94 0.65 9.20
N LEU A 58 8.69 0.64 8.74
CA LEU A 58 8.21 -0.27 7.70
C LEU A 58 8.29 0.40 6.32
N ALA A 59 8.67 -0.36 5.30
CA ALA A 59 8.59 0.08 3.91
C ALA A 59 7.14 0.03 3.37
N TYR A 60 6.87 0.85 2.36
CA TYR A 60 5.64 0.77 1.57
C TYR A 60 5.97 0.43 0.11
N VAL A 61 5.37 -0.65 -0.39
CA VAL A 61 5.50 -1.13 -1.77
C VAL A 61 4.16 -0.88 -2.47
N ASP A 62 4.11 0.07 -3.38
CA ASP A 62 2.94 0.33 -4.21
C ASP A 62 2.94 -0.64 -5.40
N ASP A 63 1.82 -1.31 -5.67
CA ASP A 63 1.68 -2.21 -6.82
C ASP A 63 1.60 -1.48 -8.17
N GLY A 64 1.60 -0.14 -8.17
CA GLY A 64 1.58 0.68 -9.38
C GLY A 64 0.21 0.74 -10.06
N SER A 65 -0.82 0.16 -9.45
CA SER A 65 -2.17 0.11 -10.04
C SER A 65 -2.88 1.46 -10.09
N SER A 66 -2.37 2.48 -9.39
CA SER A 66 -2.93 3.84 -9.34
C SER A 66 -1.92 4.89 -9.77
N SER A 67 -2.13 5.47 -10.95
CA SER A 67 -1.33 6.61 -11.46
C SER A 67 -1.52 7.90 -10.66
N ARG A 68 -2.48 7.93 -9.73
CA ARG A 68 -2.80 9.09 -8.89
C ARG A 68 -2.40 8.87 -7.43
N SER A 69 -1.59 7.85 -7.16
CA SER A 69 -1.11 7.56 -5.80
C SER A 69 -0.35 8.76 -5.24
N VAL A 70 -0.75 9.23 -4.05
CA VAL A 70 -0.02 10.26 -3.29
C VAL A 70 1.04 9.63 -2.37
N ALA A 71 1.19 8.31 -2.41
CA ALA A 71 2.13 7.58 -1.58
C ALA A 71 3.60 8.00 -1.74
N PRO A 72 4.13 8.34 -2.94
CA PRO A 72 5.52 8.78 -3.07
C PRO A 72 5.84 10.02 -2.23
N ASP A 73 4.97 11.04 -2.30
CA ASP A 73 5.17 12.31 -1.60
C ASP A 73 5.05 12.15 -0.09
N LEU A 74 4.06 11.38 0.37
CA LEU A 74 3.87 11.10 1.79
C LEU A 74 4.98 10.22 2.35
N ALA A 75 5.47 9.25 1.59
CA ALA A 75 6.56 8.40 2.03
C ALA A 75 7.85 9.20 2.20
N LEU A 76 8.14 10.12 1.28
CA LEU A 76 9.25 11.06 1.43
C LEU A 76 9.10 11.94 2.67
N LYS A 77 7.89 12.49 2.90
CA LYS A 77 7.58 13.33 4.06
C LYS A 77 7.81 12.60 5.39
N ASP A 78 7.36 11.36 5.49
CA ASP A 78 7.36 10.59 6.74
C ASP A 78 8.59 9.67 6.91
N GLY A 79 9.53 9.71 5.95
CA GLY A 79 10.76 8.92 5.99
C GLY A 79 10.53 7.42 5.77
N VAL A 80 9.47 7.05 5.05
CA VAL A 80 9.11 5.67 4.72
C VAL A 80 9.87 5.22 3.47
N PRO A 81 10.62 4.10 3.51
CA PRO A 81 11.20 3.52 2.30
C PRO A 81 10.09 3.15 1.31
N PHE A 82 10.17 3.67 0.09
CA PHE A 82 9.13 3.55 -0.92
C PHE A 82 9.66 2.93 -2.21
N VAL A 83 8.84 2.08 -2.82
CA VAL A 83 9.02 1.61 -4.19
C VAL A 83 7.65 1.39 -4.83
N ALA A 84 7.54 1.63 -6.12
CA ALA A 84 6.35 1.33 -6.92
C ALA A 84 6.68 0.28 -7.97
N GLY A 85 5.75 -0.63 -8.23
CA GLY A 85 5.85 -1.59 -9.33
C GLY A 85 5.68 -0.93 -10.69
N ASP A 86 6.57 -1.24 -11.63
CA ASP A 86 6.51 -0.72 -13.00
C ASP A 86 5.49 -1.46 -13.89
N THR A 87 5.25 -2.75 -13.61
CA THR A 87 4.37 -3.57 -14.44
C THR A 87 3.79 -4.77 -13.69
N ALA A 88 2.58 -5.19 -14.08
CA ALA A 88 1.99 -6.45 -13.66
C ALA A 88 2.38 -7.55 -14.65
N ILE A 89 3.03 -8.61 -14.16
CA ILE A 89 3.54 -9.70 -15.00
C ILE A 89 2.47 -10.73 -15.35
N ASP A 90 1.39 -10.83 -14.58
CA ASP A 90 0.40 -11.91 -14.63
C ASP A 90 -1.04 -11.40 -14.83
N ALA A 91 -1.19 -10.20 -15.39
CA ALA A 91 -2.50 -9.64 -15.75
C ALA A 91 -3.31 -10.58 -16.68
N VAL A 92 -2.60 -11.35 -17.51
CA VAL A 92 -3.14 -12.52 -18.22
C VAL A 92 -2.42 -13.75 -17.68
N GLN A 93 -3.20 -14.68 -17.12
CA GLN A 93 -2.68 -15.90 -16.48
C GLN A 93 -2.34 -16.99 -17.51
N ASP A 94 -1.51 -16.64 -18.49
CA ASP A 94 -0.94 -17.56 -19.49
C ASP A 94 0.58 -17.50 -19.46
N ARG A 95 1.24 -18.65 -19.54
CA ARG A 95 2.70 -18.74 -19.47
C ARG A 95 3.38 -17.89 -20.55
N GLY A 96 2.85 -17.89 -21.77
CA GLY A 96 3.40 -17.12 -22.89
C GLY A 96 3.27 -15.62 -22.67
N GLU A 97 2.15 -15.16 -22.09
CA GLU A 97 1.94 -13.75 -21.77
C GLU A 97 2.82 -13.28 -20.61
N ILE A 98 3.00 -14.10 -19.57
CA ILE A 98 3.89 -13.77 -18.44
C ILE A 98 5.35 -13.64 -18.90
N LEU A 99 5.82 -14.56 -19.76
CA LEU A 99 7.20 -14.52 -20.26
C LEU A 99 7.51 -13.30 -21.12
N LYS A 100 6.51 -12.62 -21.70
CA LYS A 100 6.71 -11.35 -22.43
C LYS A 100 6.94 -10.15 -21.51
N LYS A 101 6.69 -10.29 -20.20
CA LYS A 101 6.79 -9.23 -19.19
C LYS A 101 8.05 -9.33 -18.32
N LEU A 102 8.81 -10.42 -18.42
CA LEU A 102 10.08 -10.67 -17.75
C LEU A 102 11.26 -10.30 -18.64
#